data_AF-A0A7S0AUF9-F1
#
_entry.id   AF-A0A7S0AUF9-F1
#
_cell.length_a   1.000
_cell.length_b   1.000
_cell.length_c   1.000
_cell.angle_alpha   90.00
_cell.angle_beta   90.00
_cell.angle_gamma   90.00
#
_symmetry.space_group_name_H-M   'P 1'
#
loop_
_entity.id
_entity.type
_entity.pdbx_description
1 polymer ?
#
loop_
_entity_poly.entity_id
_entity_poly.type
_entity_poly.pdbx_seq_one_letter_code
_entity_poly.pdbx_strand_id
1 'polypeptide(L)'
;DGAKADTAAAIAVRLVHSLITGVALRIPGKTALNVNIPLITEMDPTAYHFVQTRVGMRGNFDLQAFSSLAASPVAQALGVGVDEPGLSVTVPYGTGGFPEDADPKSEGNVILGGGDDPLVVTVSPLEGTFDVPKKKRQRLDLVDLDLDLEGSV
;
A
#
# COMPACT_ATOMS: atom_id res chain seq x y z
N ASP A 1 28.13 -10.97 3.21
CA ASP A 1 27.01 -10.99 4.17
C ASP A 1 27.20 -10.14 5.42
N GLY A 2 28.35 -10.14 6.11
CA GLY A 2 28.56 -9.30 7.31
C GLY A 2 28.43 -7.78 7.08
N ALA A 3 29.09 -7.23 6.05
CA ALA A 3 29.09 -5.79 5.79
C ALA A 3 27.69 -5.19 5.53
N LYS A 4 26.80 -5.95 4.87
CA LYS A 4 25.42 -5.51 4.62
C LYS A 4 24.59 -5.48 5.92
N ALA A 5 24.82 -6.43 6.82
CA ALA A 5 24.16 -6.45 8.12
C ALA A 5 24.59 -5.24 8.99
N ASP A 6 25.87 -4.89 8.94
CA ASP A 6 26.40 -3.72 9.65
C ASP A 6 25.80 -2.41 9.10
N THR A 7 25.67 -2.28 7.78
CA THR A 7 24.98 -1.13 7.16
C THR A 7 23.51 -1.05 7.58
N ALA A 8 22.80 -2.18 7.58
CA ALA A 8 21.41 -2.23 8.04
C ALA A 8 21.25 -1.76 9.48
N ALA A 9 22.12 -2.24 10.37
CA ALA A 9 22.12 -1.86 11.78
C ALA A 9 22.43 -0.37 11.96
N ALA A 10 23.40 0.16 11.20
CA ALA A 10 23.75 1.57 11.24
C ALA A 10 22.60 2.47 10.75
N ILE A 11 21.88 2.09 9.69
CA ILE A 11 20.67 2.79 9.22
C ILE A 11 19.60 2.79 10.34
N ALA A 12 19.36 1.65 10.98
CA ALA A 12 18.38 1.55 12.06
C ALA A 12 18.74 2.45 13.26
N VAL A 13 20.01 2.49 13.66
CA VAL A 13 20.48 3.38 14.74
C VAL A 13 20.29 4.85 14.36
N ARG A 14 20.64 5.24 13.12
CA ARG A 14 20.42 6.61 12.62
C ARG A 14 18.94 6.99 12.59
N LEU A 15 18.07 6.04 12.25
CA LEU A 15 16.62 6.23 12.27
C LEU A 15 16.13 6.51 13.68
N VAL A 16 16.50 5.68 14.65
CA VAL A 16 16.13 5.86 16.07
C VAL A 16 16.64 7.21 16.60
N HIS A 17 17.88 7.57 16.31
CA HIS A 17 18.43 8.88 16.70
C HIS A 17 17.64 10.04 16.07
N SER A 18 17.25 9.91 14.79
CA SER A 18 16.43 10.92 14.10
C SER A 18 15.04 11.07 14.70
N LEU A 19 14.43 9.97 15.16
CA LEU A 19 13.12 9.96 15.83
C LEU A 19 13.19 10.59 17.23
N ILE A 20 14.27 10.34 17.98
CA ILE A 20 14.47 10.91 19.32
C ILE A 20 14.73 12.42 19.23
N THR A 21 15.56 12.85 18.28
CA THR A 21 16.00 14.25 18.17
C THR A 21 15.04 15.13 17.38
N GLY A 22 14.18 14.54 16.54
CA GLY A 22 13.23 15.28 15.71
C GLY A 22 13.86 16.07 14.55
N VAL A 23 15.14 15.83 14.25
CA VAL A 23 15.92 16.61 13.27
C VAL A 23 15.53 16.26 11.83
N ALA A 24 15.35 14.97 11.52
CA ALA A 24 15.00 14.51 10.18
C ALA A 24 13.55 13.98 10.07
N LEU A 25 12.96 13.51 11.18
CA LEU A 25 11.61 12.95 11.21
C LEU A 25 10.84 13.51 12.40
N ARG A 26 9.62 13.98 12.18
CA ARG A 26 8.73 14.47 13.24
C ARG A 26 7.48 13.62 13.29
N ILE A 27 7.57 12.52 14.03
CA ILE A 27 6.48 11.56 14.16
C ILE A 27 5.82 11.73 15.54
N PRO A 28 4.48 11.77 15.62
CA PRO A 28 3.78 11.77 16.90
C PRO A 28 4.20 10.59 17.78
N GLY A 29 4.45 10.86 19.07
CA GLY A 29 4.76 9.81 20.03
C GLY A 29 3.62 8.80 20.17
N LYS A 30 3.96 7.53 20.43
CA LYS A 30 3.04 6.37 20.56
C LYS A 30 2.42 5.87 19.25
N THR A 31 3.17 5.93 18.17
CA THR A 31 2.75 5.43 16.85
C THR A 31 3.65 4.26 16.45
N ALA A 32 3.07 3.19 15.89
CA ALA A 32 3.87 2.14 15.25
C ALA A 32 4.42 2.67 13.92
N LEU A 33 5.55 2.14 13.44
CA LEU A 33 6.18 2.62 12.20
C LEU A 33 6.26 1.47 11.19
N ASN A 34 5.79 1.73 9.97
CA ASN A 34 6.18 0.97 8.80
C ASN A 34 7.45 1.60 8.21
N VAL A 35 8.50 0.82 8.02
CA VAL A 35 9.79 1.30 7.50
C VAL A 35 10.20 0.42 6.33
N ASN A 36 10.34 1.02 5.15
CA ASN A 36 10.93 0.35 4.00
C ASN A 36 12.37 0.84 3.83
N ILE A 37 13.31 -0.10 3.89
CA ILE A 37 14.71 0.15 3.59
C ILE A 37 14.96 -0.42 2.19
N PRO A 38 15.50 0.37 1.25
CA PRO A 38 15.83 -0.10 -0.09
C PRO A 38 16.97 -1.12 -0.04
N LEU A 39 17.33 -1.70 -1.18
CA LEU A 39 18.37 -2.72 -1.25
C LEU A 39 19.67 -2.24 -0.59
N ILE A 40 20.09 -2.95 0.45
CA ILE A 40 21.27 -2.58 1.23
C ILE A 40 22.51 -2.97 0.44
N THR A 41 23.23 -1.93 0.02
CA THR A 41 24.55 -2.01 -0.61
C THR A 41 25.64 -1.75 0.44
N GLU A 42 26.90 -2.00 0.08
CA GLU A 42 28.06 -1.69 0.93
C GLU A 42 28.39 -0.17 0.97
N MET A 43 27.40 0.69 0.64
CA MET A 43 27.52 2.14 0.70
C MET A 43 27.49 2.66 2.14
N ASP A 44 28.02 3.88 2.32
CA ASP A 44 28.01 4.59 3.59
C ASP A 44 26.58 4.68 4.14
N PRO A 45 26.31 4.18 5.36
CA PRO A 45 25.01 4.31 6.01
C PRO A 45 24.50 5.74 6.08
N THR A 46 25.36 6.77 6.05
CA THR A 46 24.97 8.18 6.07
C THR A 46 24.33 8.68 4.78
N ALA A 47 24.60 8.01 3.66
CA ALA A 47 24.05 8.35 2.35
C ALA A 47 22.53 8.09 2.27
N TYR A 48 22.00 7.23 3.15
CA TYR A 48 20.56 6.99 3.21
C TYR A 48 19.82 8.18 3.82
N HIS A 49 18.76 8.63 3.13
CA HIS A 49 17.93 9.75 3.52
C HIS A 49 16.58 9.26 4.04
N PHE A 50 16.14 9.78 5.19
CA PHE A 50 14.84 9.42 5.76
C PHE A 50 13.74 10.35 5.25
N VAL A 51 12.67 9.76 4.73
CA VAL A 51 11.49 10.51 4.28
C VAL A 51 10.26 10.04 5.04
N GLN A 52 9.59 10.98 5.71
CA GLN A 52 8.29 10.70 6.29
C GLN A 52 7.24 10.56 5.18
N THR A 53 6.55 9.44 5.17
CA THR A 53 5.59 9.03 4.14
C THR A 53 4.26 8.66 4.78
N ARG A 54 3.28 8.32 3.95
CA ARG A 54 2.07 7.62 4.38
C ARG A 54 1.99 6.25 3.72
N VAL A 55 1.24 5.36 4.36
CA VAL A 55 0.88 4.08 3.73
C VAL A 55 0.06 4.38 2.48
N GLY A 56 0.53 3.87 1.35
CA GLY A 56 -0.18 3.99 0.08
C GLY A 56 -1.35 3.02 0.01
N MET A 57 -2.43 3.40 -0.67
CA MET A 57 -3.50 2.45 -0.98
C MET A 57 -3.27 1.84 -2.35
N ARG A 58 -3.32 0.52 -2.45
CA ARG A 58 -3.31 -0.19 -3.72
C ARG A 58 -4.67 -0.86 -3.93
N GLY A 59 -5.53 -0.22 -4.72
CA GLY A 59 -6.73 -0.84 -5.25
C GLY A 59 -6.36 -1.81 -6.36
N ASN A 60 -5.80 -2.98 -6.01
CA ASN A 60 -5.44 -4.01 -6.98
C ASN A 60 -6.65 -4.87 -7.36
N PHE A 61 -7.72 -4.22 -7.78
CA PHE A 61 -8.87 -4.92 -8.32
C PHE A 61 -9.03 -4.45 -9.75
N ASP A 62 -8.62 -5.30 -10.68
CA ASP A 62 -8.95 -5.08 -12.09
C ASP A 62 -10.10 -6.00 -12.48
N LEU A 63 -10.94 -5.55 -13.40
CA LEU A 63 -11.99 -6.36 -14.00
C LEU A 63 -11.47 -6.90 -15.32
N GLN A 64 -11.22 -8.21 -15.36
CA GLN A 64 -10.76 -8.87 -16.56
C GLN A 64 -11.90 -9.67 -17.19
N ALA A 65 -12.04 -9.58 -18.50
CA ALA A 65 -12.95 -10.42 -19.26
C ALA A 65 -12.31 -11.81 -19.46
N PHE A 66 -13.07 -12.85 -19.11
CA PHE A 66 -12.71 -14.24 -19.35
C PHE A 66 -13.68 -14.84 -20.36
N SER A 67 -13.17 -15.63 -21.30
CA SER A 67 -14.01 -16.42 -22.21
C SER A 67 -14.79 -17.52 -21.49
N SER A 68 -14.36 -17.89 -20.28
CA SER A 68 -15.09 -18.74 -19.33
C SER A 68 -14.78 -18.24 -17.91
N LEU A 69 -15.81 -17.93 -17.13
CA LEU A 69 -15.67 -17.52 -15.74
C LEU A 69 -15.04 -18.61 -14.87
N ALA A 70 -15.16 -19.89 -15.23
CA ALA A 70 -14.47 -21.00 -14.58
C ALA A 70 -12.94 -20.86 -14.66
N ALA A 71 -12.41 -20.15 -15.66
CA ALA A 71 -10.99 -19.84 -15.77
C ALA A 71 -10.54 -18.67 -14.88
N SER A 72 -11.47 -17.95 -14.23
CA SER A 72 -11.12 -16.83 -13.36
C SER A 72 -10.49 -17.29 -12.04
N PRO A 73 -9.56 -16.51 -11.46
CA PRO A 73 -8.96 -16.83 -10.17
C PRO A 73 -9.99 -16.94 -9.03
N VAL A 74 -11.06 -16.15 -9.07
CA VAL A 74 -12.14 -16.17 -8.07
C VAL A 74 -12.94 -17.48 -8.17
N ALA A 75 -13.29 -17.91 -9.38
CA ALA A 75 -13.99 -19.16 -9.61
C ALA A 75 -13.14 -20.38 -9.18
N GLN A 76 -11.84 -20.37 -9.51
CA GLN A 76 -10.89 -21.39 -9.06
C GLN A 76 -10.74 -21.42 -7.53
N ALA A 77 -10.67 -20.25 -6.88
CA ALA A 77 -10.54 -20.15 -5.43
C ALA A 77 -11.81 -20.61 -4.67
N LEU A 78 -12.99 -20.35 -5.25
CA LEU A 78 -14.27 -20.75 -4.66
C LEU A 78 -14.71 -22.17 -5.08
N GLY A 79 -13.96 -22.82 -5.97
CA GLY A 79 -14.32 -24.15 -6.51
C GLY A 79 -15.62 -24.15 -7.32
N VAL A 80 -15.99 -23.00 -7.90
CA VAL A 80 -17.23 -22.84 -8.68
C VAL A 80 -16.88 -22.82 -10.16
N GLY A 81 -17.54 -23.65 -10.98
CA GLY A 81 -17.34 -23.68 -12.42
C GLY A 81 -18.52 -23.07 -13.14
N VAL A 82 -18.38 -21.82 -13.61
CA VAL A 82 -19.36 -21.19 -14.52
C VAL A 82 -18.70 -21.11 -15.90
N ASP A 83 -19.13 -21.95 -16.83
CA ASP A 83 -18.53 -22.07 -18.18
C ASP A 83 -19.04 -21.02 -19.17
N GLU A 84 -19.38 -19.84 -18.68
CA GLU A 84 -19.92 -18.74 -19.47
C GLU A 84 -18.89 -17.61 -19.55
N PRO A 85 -18.81 -16.87 -20.67
CA PRO A 85 -17.96 -15.69 -20.75
C PRO A 85 -18.48 -14.61 -19.80
N GLY A 86 -17.57 -13.88 -19.16
CA GLY A 86 -17.95 -12.84 -18.21
C GLY A 86 -16.78 -12.04 -17.66
N LEU A 87 -17.10 -11.03 -16.86
CA LEU A 87 -16.13 -10.23 -16.13
C LEU A 87 -15.90 -10.85 -14.75
N SER A 88 -14.63 -11.03 -14.38
CA SER A 88 -14.25 -11.40 -13.02
C SER A 88 -13.24 -10.40 -12.48
N VAL A 89 -13.25 -10.26 -11.15
CA VAL A 89 -12.18 -9.56 -10.44
C VAL A 89 -10.92 -10.39 -10.55
N THR A 90 -9.87 -9.77 -11.06
CA THR A 90 -8.51 -10.29 -10.94
C THR A 90 -7.82 -9.45 -9.89
N VAL A 91 -7.36 -10.11 -8.83
CA VAL A 91 -6.34 -9.55 -7.96
C VAL A 91 -5.02 -9.94 -8.59
N PRO A 92 -4.29 -9.03 -9.25
CA PRO A 92 -2.97 -9.37 -9.78
C PRO A 92 -2.08 -9.77 -8.61
N TYR A 93 -1.88 -11.07 -8.43
CA TYR A 93 -0.82 -11.63 -7.60
C TYR A 93 0.50 -11.49 -8.36
N GLY A 94 0.93 -10.25 -8.58
CA GLY A 94 2.31 -9.96 -8.94
C GLY A 94 3.19 -9.89 -7.68
N THR A 95 4.51 -9.89 -7.88
CA THR A 95 5.48 -9.30 -6.94
C THR A 95 4.99 -7.89 -6.64
N GLY A 96 4.33 -7.70 -5.51
CA GLY A 96 3.53 -6.52 -5.24
C GLY A 96 4.38 -5.26 -5.25
N GLY A 97 4.54 -4.66 -6.43
CA GLY A 97 5.13 -3.33 -6.56
C GLY A 97 4.44 -2.35 -5.62
N PHE A 98 5.17 -1.29 -5.33
CA PHE A 98 4.73 -0.15 -4.55
C PHE A 98 3.32 0.33 -4.92
N PRO A 99 2.48 0.74 -3.95
CA PRO A 99 1.13 1.23 -4.23
C PRO A 99 1.17 2.38 -5.24
N GLU A 100 0.49 2.21 -6.37
CA GLU A 100 0.16 3.31 -7.27
C GLU A 100 -0.96 4.12 -6.62
N ASP A 101 -0.56 5.08 -5.82
CA ASP A 101 -1.46 6.01 -5.15
C ASP A 101 -1.48 7.34 -5.92
N ALA A 102 -2.56 8.10 -5.84
CA ALA A 102 -2.58 9.45 -6.44
C ALA A 102 -1.74 10.46 -5.63
N ASP A 103 -1.41 10.14 -4.37
CA ASP A 103 -0.64 11.05 -3.52
C ASP A 103 0.87 10.83 -3.68
N PRO A 104 1.64 11.86 -4.05
CA PRO A 104 3.09 11.76 -4.18
C PRO A 104 3.81 11.41 -2.86
N LYS A 105 3.16 11.52 -1.70
CA LYS A 105 3.73 11.18 -0.38
C LYS A 105 3.49 9.74 0.05
N SER A 106 2.78 8.95 -0.74
CA SER A 106 2.67 7.52 -0.50
C SER A 106 4.03 6.85 -0.66
N GLU A 107 4.37 5.96 0.26
CA GLU A 107 5.66 5.25 0.30
C GLU A 107 6.08 4.72 -1.07
N GLY A 108 5.11 4.20 -1.83
CA GLY A 108 5.33 3.67 -3.15
C GLY A 108 5.77 4.70 -4.20
N ASN A 109 5.13 5.86 -4.20
CA ASN A 109 5.44 6.94 -5.12
C ASN A 109 6.72 7.67 -4.75
N VAL A 110 7.07 7.72 -3.46
CA VAL A 110 8.37 8.27 -3.04
C VAL A 110 9.50 7.38 -3.55
N ILE A 111 9.32 6.06 -3.50
CA ILE A 111 10.34 5.11 -3.96
C ILE A 111 10.41 5.05 -5.49
N LEU A 112 9.27 5.07 -6.19
CA LEU A 112 9.22 5.03 -7.65
C LEU A 112 9.48 6.39 -8.32
N GLY A 113 8.99 7.48 -7.72
CA GLY A 113 9.08 8.84 -8.25
C GLY A 113 10.39 9.56 -7.92
N GLY A 114 11.20 9.01 -7.01
CA GLY A 114 12.57 9.46 -6.73
C GLY A 114 13.57 9.18 -7.85
N GLY A 115 13.15 8.45 -8.90
CA GLY A 115 14.01 8.13 -10.05
C GLY A 115 15.21 7.30 -9.63
N ASP A 116 15.01 6.01 -9.37
CA ASP A 116 16.06 5.05 -9.01
C ASP A 116 16.98 5.45 -7.84
N ASP A 117 16.67 6.49 -7.05
CA ASP A 117 17.47 6.86 -5.87
C ASP A 117 17.42 5.72 -4.85
N PRO A 118 18.46 4.86 -4.80
CA PRO A 118 18.42 3.62 -4.06
C PRO A 118 18.67 3.87 -2.56
N LEU A 119 18.70 5.14 -2.13
CA LEU A 119 19.12 5.59 -0.82
C LEU A 119 17.96 6.16 0.01
N VAL A 120 16.73 6.16 -0.50
CA VAL A 120 15.56 6.67 0.22
C VAL A 120 14.96 5.61 1.14
N VAL A 121 14.96 5.88 2.45
CA VAL A 121 14.28 5.07 3.46
C VAL A 121 12.95 5.75 3.82
N THR A 122 11.84 5.10 3.50
CA THR A 122 10.50 5.63 3.79
C THR A 122 10.05 5.22 5.18
N VAL A 123 9.50 6.17 5.93
CA VAL A 123 8.97 5.95 7.28
C VAL A 123 7.52 6.40 7.35
N SER A 124 6.60 5.46 7.56
CA SER A 124 5.17 5.70 7.61
C SER A 124 4.63 5.44 9.03
N PRO A 125 4.05 6.45 9.70
CA PRO A 125 3.34 6.23 10.96
C PRO A 125 2.06 5.41 10.74
N LEU A 126 1.86 4.41 11.60
CA LEU A 126 0.66 3.57 11.69
C LEU A 126 -0.13 3.92 12.95
N GLU A 127 -1.35 4.40 12.76
CA GLU A 127 -2.29 4.57 13.86
C GLU A 127 -2.77 3.20 14.35
N GLY A 128 -2.49 2.89 15.62
CA GLY A 128 -2.81 1.59 16.23
C GLY A 128 -4.27 1.42 16.65
N THR A 129 -5.20 2.15 16.04
CA THR A 129 -6.62 2.09 16.41
C THR A 129 -7.45 1.57 15.25
N PHE A 130 -8.17 0.47 15.46
CA PHE A 130 -9.23 0.02 14.55
C PHE A 130 -10.50 0.90 14.64
N ASP A 131 -10.53 1.82 15.60
CA ASP A 131 -11.57 2.84 15.69
C ASP A 131 -11.45 3.80 14.50
N VAL A 132 -12.34 3.62 13.53
CA VAL A 132 -12.54 4.60 12.47
C VAL A 132 -12.95 5.91 13.16
N PRO A 133 -12.22 7.02 12.98
CA PRO A 133 -12.66 8.32 13.47
C PRO A 133 -14.09 8.52 12.98
N LYS A 134 -15.01 8.91 13.87
CA LYS A 134 -16.38 9.27 13.50
C LYS A 134 -16.34 10.52 12.60
N LYS A 135 -15.85 10.40 11.35
CA LYS A 135 -16.08 11.38 10.31
C LYS A 135 -17.59 11.45 10.16
N LYS A 136 -18.13 12.66 10.36
CA LYS A 136 -19.53 12.99 10.16
C LYS A 136 -20.01 12.22 8.94
N ARG A 137 -21.01 11.35 9.14
CA ARG A 137 -21.75 10.76 8.03
C ARG A 137 -22.22 11.92 7.17
N GLN A 138 -21.50 12.23 6.09
CA GLN A 138 -22.15 12.85 4.95
C GLN A 138 -23.08 11.75 4.50
N ARG A 139 -24.36 11.98 4.77
CA ARG A 139 -25.47 11.22 4.23
C ARG A 139 -25.20 11.19 2.72
N LEU A 140 -24.64 10.08 2.24
CA LEU A 140 -24.88 9.67 0.87
C LEU A 140 -26.39 9.48 0.86
N ASP A 141 -27.09 10.51 0.38
CA ASP A 141 -28.45 10.35 -0.09
C ASP A 141 -28.32 9.26 -1.15
N LEU A 142 -28.63 8.03 -0.73
CA LEU A 142 -29.02 6.97 -1.62
C LEU A 142 -30.10 7.63 -2.48
N VAL A 143 -29.73 7.93 -3.72
CA VAL A 143 -30.72 8.13 -4.76
C VAL A 143 -31.50 6.82 -4.74
N ASP A 144 -32.74 6.91 -4.27
CA ASP A 144 -33.71 5.84 -4.34
C ASP A 144 -33.74 5.38 -5.80
N LEU A 145 -33.01 4.30 -6.09
CA LEU A 145 -33.22 3.51 -7.28
C LEU A 145 -34.51 2.75 -7.00
N ASP A 146 -35.63 3.42 -7.25
CA ASP A 146 -36.91 2.79 -7.51
C ASP A 146 -36.69 1.84 -8.69
N LEU A 147 -36.35 0.60 -8.37
CA LEU A 147 -36.53 -0.50 -9.29
C LEU A 147 -38.03 -0.76 -9.30
N ASP A 148 -38.71 -0.10 -10.24
CA ASP A 148 -40.05 -0.44 -10.70
C ASP A 148 -40.07 -1.91 -11.14
N LEU A 149 -40.29 -2.80 -10.18
CA LEU A 149 -40.71 -4.18 -10.42
C LEU A 149 -42.23 -4.20 -10.52
N GLU A 150 -42.77 -3.50 -11.53
CA GLU A 150 -44.13 -3.72 -11.97
C GLU A 150 -44.14 -4.13 -13.45
N GLY A 151 -44.59 -5.37 -13.68
CA GLY A 151 -45.25 -5.76 -14.92
C GLY A 151 -44.45 -6.66 -15.85
N SER A 152 -44.67 -7.97 -15.79
CA SER A 152 -45.49 -8.64 -16.81
C SER A 152 -45.78 -10.09 -16.41
N VAL A 153 -47.08 -10.39 -16.42
CA VAL A 153 -47.69 -11.73 -16.39
C VAL A 153 -47.45 -12.43 -17.73
#